data_AF-A0A0T1UGD1-F1
#
_entry.id   AF-A0A0T1UGD1-F1
#
_cell.length_a   1.000
_cell.length_b   1.000
_cell.length_c   1.000
_cell.angle_alpha   90.00
_cell.angle_beta   90.00
_cell.angle_gamma   90.00
#
_symmetry.space_group_name_H-M   'P 1'
#
loop_
_entity.id
_entity.type
_entity.pdbx_description
1 polymer ?
#
loop_
_entity_poly.entity_id
_entity_poly.type
_entity_poly.pdbx_seq_one_letter_code
_entity_poly.pdbx_strand_id
1 'polypeptide(L)'
;MFVPELRPWRAVRPHVVRVTDAVRPRLARAAGIVRPRLARVAAAAKPQVARLTQAAKPQLERITKAGPNTRSWQYTAGAATAGLALAAGVVTAAGPWDSTGQRTAERDRAAALEQAGGTDHGRTDDSSGTSDTAAGAPRPAPSAASVLTGLGGTANAVKSAPNALPTSTGLSGVLDPLLGDPALGTRRTAVVVDVATGKRLYGSGADEALTPASTTKIATAVAALSAMGGEHRLTTRAALEPDTREVVLVGGGDPTLTARADAEGWADLRTLAASTAAALKKRGLTQVTLSYDTTLFAGTQVHPIGVNPNLAAVTALSADEGRTDDSTSGPTTRVSDPAADATRKFAEFLEAAGIKTSAPGPSKATTRATTLATVSSPPLSVLVERMLTNSDNDIAEALARQTAVATGVRADFAGAGKAVRAQLKKLGVPLTGVRIKDGSGLDREDRLTANLLTALLVKAGDAGRPDLRPVLTGLPVAGFTGTLTSRYTEGAAGVVRAKTGTLTGVNTLAGTVVDQDGRLLAFALLAAGTTDPASAQVALDRAATALAGCGCR
;
A
#
# COMPACT_ATOMS: atom_id res chain seq x y z
N MET A 1 -37.77 38.51 35.38
CA MET A 1 -36.71 37.48 35.20
C MET A 1 -36.46 37.36 33.70
N PHE A 2 -35.51 38.14 33.17
CA PHE A 2 -35.12 38.14 31.75
C PHE A 2 -33.82 37.35 31.64
N VAL A 3 -33.81 36.28 30.85
CA VAL A 3 -32.59 35.52 30.53
C VAL A 3 -31.98 36.12 29.25
N PRO A 4 -30.70 36.53 29.24
CA PRO A 4 -30.10 37.09 28.04
C PRO A 4 -29.65 35.96 27.10
N GLU A 5 -30.14 35.98 25.85
CA GLU A 5 -29.61 35.14 24.78
C GLU A 5 -28.17 35.56 24.42
N LEU A 6 -27.27 34.58 24.33
CA LEU A 6 -25.86 34.77 24.03
C LEU A 6 -25.66 35.22 22.55
N ARG A 7 -24.94 36.34 22.37
CA ARG A 7 -24.60 36.96 21.06
C ARG A 7 -23.96 36.05 19.98
N PRO A 8 -23.22 34.95 20.27
CA PRO A 8 -22.69 34.07 19.23
C PRO A 8 -23.77 33.38 18.41
N TRP A 9 -24.97 33.18 18.98
CA TRP A 9 -25.99 32.38 18.32
C TRP A 9 -26.64 33.10 17.13
N ARG A 10 -26.67 34.43 17.14
CA ARG A 10 -27.22 35.24 16.04
C ARG A 10 -26.35 35.17 14.77
N ALA A 11 -25.04 34.94 14.89
CA ALA A 11 -24.13 34.87 13.75
C ALA A 11 -24.16 33.50 13.04
N VAL A 12 -24.43 32.42 13.77
CA VAL A 12 -24.30 31.04 13.25
C VAL A 12 -25.64 30.47 12.76
N ARG A 13 -26.77 31.00 13.24
CA ARG A 13 -28.14 30.57 12.87
C ARG A 13 -28.40 30.56 11.35
N PRO A 14 -27.98 31.56 10.55
CA PRO A 14 -28.20 31.55 9.10
C PRO A 14 -27.37 30.50 8.34
N HIS A 15 -26.24 30.06 8.91
CA HIS A 15 -25.38 29.03 8.32
C HIS A 15 -25.89 27.62 8.66
N VAL A 16 -26.36 27.41 9.89
CA VAL A 16 -26.96 26.14 10.32
C VAL A 16 -28.25 25.86 9.56
N VAL A 17 -29.10 26.88 9.34
CA VAL A 17 -30.32 26.75 8.52
C VAL A 17 -29.99 26.41 7.06
N ARG A 18 -28.96 27.04 6.46
CA ARG A 18 -28.50 26.71 5.10
C ARG A 18 -27.96 25.29 4.96
N VAL A 19 -27.21 24.81 5.94
CA VAL A 19 -26.68 23.42 5.94
C VAL A 19 -27.81 22.42 6.15
N THR A 20 -28.77 22.70 7.04
CA THR A 20 -29.92 21.81 7.24
C THR A 20 -30.84 21.76 6.00
N ASP A 21 -31.05 22.88 5.32
CA ASP A 21 -31.84 22.91 4.08
C ASP A 21 -31.11 22.29 2.88
N ALA A 22 -29.78 22.32 2.83
CA ALA A 22 -28.99 21.65 1.79
C ALA A 22 -28.92 20.11 1.97
N VAL A 23 -28.99 19.63 3.21
CA VAL A 23 -28.87 18.19 3.54
C VAL A 23 -30.23 17.48 3.56
N ARG A 24 -31.31 18.18 3.92
CA ARG A 24 -32.68 17.63 4.01
C ARG A 24 -33.16 16.92 2.72
N PRO A 25 -32.92 17.41 1.48
CA PRO A 25 -33.32 16.72 0.26
C PRO A 25 -32.52 15.44 -0.01
N ARG A 26 -31.25 15.39 0.42
CA ARG A 26 -30.36 14.23 0.27
C ARG A 26 -30.71 13.12 1.27
N LEU A 27 -31.03 13.49 2.51
CA LEU A 27 -31.53 12.54 3.51
C LEU A 27 -32.94 12.02 3.16
N ALA A 28 -33.82 12.86 2.61
CA ALA A 28 -35.12 12.42 2.13
C ALA A 28 -35.03 11.43 0.95
N ARG A 29 -34.09 11.63 0.02
CA ARG A 29 -33.80 10.68 -1.07
C ARG A 29 -33.19 9.37 -0.56
N ALA A 30 -32.23 9.43 0.37
CA ALA A 30 -31.67 8.23 0.99
C ALA A 30 -32.75 7.44 1.76
N ALA A 31 -33.61 8.13 2.52
CA ALA A 31 -34.73 7.52 3.22
C ALA A 31 -35.76 6.91 2.25
N GLY A 32 -36.01 7.53 1.09
CA GLY A 32 -36.90 7.02 0.04
C GLY A 32 -36.37 5.76 -0.65
N ILE A 33 -35.05 5.60 -0.76
CA ILE A 33 -34.41 4.41 -1.35
C ILE A 33 -34.35 3.26 -0.33
N VAL A 34 -34.12 3.58 0.95
CA VAL A 34 -33.91 2.59 2.02
C VAL A 34 -35.24 2.09 2.61
N ARG A 35 -36.28 2.95 2.74
CA ARG A 35 -37.60 2.57 3.28
C ARG A 35 -38.24 1.35 2.62
N PRO A 36 -38.36 1.26 1.28
CA PRO A 36 -39.01 0.12 0.63
C PRO A 36 -38.18 -1.18 0.72
N ARG A 37 -36.87 -1.08 0.98
CA ARG A 37 -35.99 -2.23 1.23
C ARG A 37 -36.11 -2.71 2.67
N LEU A 38 -36.08 -1.80 3.65
CA LEU A 38 -36.32 -2.13 5.06
C LEU A 38 -37.75 -2.64 5.30
N ALA A 39 -38.75 -2.08 4.63
CA ALA A 39 -40.14 -2.55 4.71
C ALA A 39 -40.30 -3.98 4.15
N ARG A 40 -39.59 -4.32 3.06
CA ARG A 40 -39.56 -5.68 2.51
C ARG A 40 -38.87 -6.68 3.43
N VAL A 41 -37.74 -6.30 4.02
CA VAL A 41 -37.03 -7.14 5.01
C VAL A 41 -37.88 -7.33 6.27
N ALA A 42 -38.51 -6.26 6.77
CA ALA A 42 -39.39 -6.33 7.93
C ALA A 42 -40.65 -7.17 7.64
N ALA A 43 -41.24 -7.08 6.45
CA ALA A 43 -42.38 -7.89 6.04
C ALA A 43 -42.02 -9.37 5.85
N ALA A 44 -40.83 -9.67 5.33
CA ALA A 44 -40.32 -11.03 5.18
C ALA A 44 -39.97 -11.68 6.53
N ALA A 45 -39.47 -10.90 7.51
CA ALA A 45 -39.11 -11.39 8.84
C ALA A 45 -40.31 -11.48 9.81
N LYS A 46 -41.40 -10.72 9.57
CA LYS A 46 -42.57 -10.63 10.47
C LYS A 46 -43.20 -11.99 10.83
N PRO A 47 -43.41 -12.94 9.90
CA PRO A 47 -44.00 -14.24 10.22
C PRO A 47 -43.08 -15.12 11.07
N GLN A 48 -41.76 -15.02 10.88
CA GLN A 48 -40.75 -15.79 11.61
C GLN A 48 -40.58 -15.26 13.04
N VAL A 49 -40.55 -13.93 13.20
CA VAL A 49 -40.51 -13.28 14.52
C VAL A 49 -41.79 -13.56 15.31
N ALA A 50 -42.96 -13.51 14.67
CA ALA A 50 -44.23 -13.86 15.32
C ALA A 50 -44.23 -15.32 15.84
N ARG A 51 -43.78 -16.28 15.03
CA ARG A 51 -43.65 -17.70 15.44
C ARG A 51 -42.67 -17.90 16.61
N LEU A 52 -41.53 -17.20 16.59
CA LEU A 52 -40.54 -17.28 17.68
C LEU A 52 -41.08 -16.67 18.99
N THR A 53 -41.79 -15.54 18.92
CA THR A 53 -42.41 -14.93 20.10
C THR A 53 -43.55 -15.76 20.69
N GLN A 54 -44.32 -16.45 19.85
CA GLN A 54 -45.39 -17.36 20.31
C GLN A 54 -44.84 -18.65 20.94
N ALA A 55 -43.72 -19.16 20.43
CA ALA A 55 -43.04 -20.34 20.99
C ALA A 55 -42.32 -20.04 22.32
N ALA A 56 -41.79 -18.82 22.49
CA ALA A 56 -41.03 -18.43 23.68
C ALA A 56 -41.90 -17.94 24.86
N LYS A 57 -43.15 -17.52 24.60
CA LYS A 57 -44.06 -16.96 25.62
C LYS A 57 -44.35 -17.89 26.82
N PRO A 58 -44.65 -19.19 26.65
CA PRO A 58 -44.90 -20.08 27.79
C PRO A 58 -43.64 -20.46 28.59
N GLN A 59 -42.44 -20.29 28.03
CA GLN A 59 -41.18 -20.53 28.75
C GLN A 59 -40.77 -19.32 29.59
N LEU A 60 -41.03 -18.10 29.11
CA LEU A 60 -40.75 -16.87 29.87
C LEU A 60 -41.63 -16.74 31.13
N GLU A 61 -42.91 -17.14 31.05
CA GLU A 61 -43.85 -17.12 32.20
C GLU A 61 -43.51 -18.15 33.28
N ARG A 62 -42.75 -19.21 32.97
CA ARG A 62 -42.27 -20.18 33.97
C ARG A 62 -41.04 -19.69 34.72
N ILE A 63 -40.21 -18.84 34.10
CA ILE A 63 -38.98 -18.30 34.71
C ILE A 63 -39.29 -17.17 35.68
N THR A 64 -40.38 -16.42 35.47
CA THR A 64 -40.74 -15.26 36.31
C THR A 64 -41.56 -15.61 37.57
N LYS A 65 -41.90 -16.89 37.79
CA LYS A 65 -42.67 -17.37 38.97
C LYS A 65 -41.84 -18.14 40.01
N ALA A 66 -40.52 -18.29 39.85
CA ALA A 66 -39.67 -18.94 40.84
C ALA A 66 -39.18 -17.93 41.89
N GLY A 67 -39.56 -18.14 43.16
CA GLY A 67 -39.17 -17.31 44.31
C GLY A 67 -37.65 -17.31 44.62
N PRO A 68 -37.20 -16.51 45.60
CA PRO A 68 -35.82 -16.04 45.71
C PRO A 68 -34.86 -17.05 46.34
N ASN A 69 -34.72 -18.25 45.75
CA ASN A 69 -33.68 -19.20 46.15
C ASN A 69 -33.25 -20.18 45.03
N THR A 70 -32.99 -19.67 43.83
CA THR A 70 -32.55 -20.46 42.67
C THR A 70 -31.03 -20.37 42.44
N ARG A 71 -30.36 -21.54 42.43
CA ARG A 71 -28.89 -21.70 42.33
C ARG A 71 -28.38 -21.27 40.94
N SER A 72 -27.22 -20.59 40.92
CA SER A 72 -26.56 -19.94 39.76
C SER A 72 -26.48 -20.77 38.47
N TRP A 73 -26.46 -22.10 38.57
CA TRP A 73 -26.41 -23.00 37.40
C TRP A 73 -27.64 -22.89 36.48
N GLN A 74 -28.81 -22.53 37.01
CA GLN A 74 -30.03 -22.37 36.20
C GLN A 74 -29.96 -21.14 35.27
N TYR A 75 -29.26 -20.07 35.69
CA TYR A 75 -28.99 -18.92 34.83
C TYR A 75 -27.97 -19.24 33.75
N THR A 76 -26.93 -20.03 34.08
CA THR A 76 -25.92 -20.47 33.10
C THR A 76 -26.54 -21.38 32.04
N ALA A 77 -27.40 -22.31 32.45
CA ALA A 77 -28.13 -23.18 31.52
C ALA A 77 -29.11 -22.39 30.64
N GLY A 78 -29.84 -21.42 31.23
CA GLY A 78 -30.75 -20.53 30.48
C GLY A 78 -30.02 -19.67 29.45
N ALA A 79 -28.89 -19.05 29.83
CA ALA A 79 -28.08 -18.22 28.94
C ALA A 79 -27.42 -19.03 27.82
N ALA A 80 -26.91 -20.23 28.13
CA ALA A 80 -26.33 -21.12 27.13
C ALA A 80 -27.38 -21.55 26.09
N THR A 81 -28.58 -21.90 26.54
CA THR A 81 -29.68 -22.32 25.65
C THR A 81 -30.16 -21.17 24.77
N ALA A 82 -30.28 -19.96 25.33
CA ALA A 82 -30.63 -18.76 24.57
C ALA A 82 -29.54 -18.39 23.54
N GLY A 83 -28.26 -18.49 23.91
CA GLY A 83 -27.13 -18.25 23.02
C GLY A 83 -27.07 -19.22 21.84
N LEU A 84 -27.31 -20.52 22.10
CA LEU A 84 -27.36 -21.55 21.05
C LEU A 84 -28.52 -21.35 20.08
N ALA A 85 -29.70 -20.97 20.59
CA ALA A 85 -30.85 -20.66 19.75
C ALA A 85 -30.61 -19.43 18.87
N LEU A 86 -29.93 -18.40 19.40
CA LEU A 86 -29.57 -17.19 18.66
C LEU A 86 -28.52 -17.49 17.58
N ALA A 87 -27.51 -18.29 17.88
CA ALA A 87 -26.51 -18.73 16.91
C ALA A 87 -27.13 -19.54 15.77
N ALA A 88 -28.01 -20.50 16.08
CA ALA A 88 -28.72 -21.29 15.07
C ALA A 88 -29.62 -20.41 14.18
N GLY A 89 -30.28 -19.40 14.76
CA GLY A 89 -31.07 -18.42 14.01
C GLY A 89 -30.24 -17.54 13.06
N VAL A 90 -29.06 -17.11 13.50
CA VAL A 90 -28.14 -16.31 12.67
C VAL A 90 -27.56 -17.14 11.51
N VAL A 91 -27.15 -18.39 11.78
CA VAL A 91 -26.59 -19.29 10.76
C VAL A 91 -27.63 -19.62 9.67
N THR A 92 -28.88 -19.85 10.07
CA THR A 92 -29.98 -20.13 9.13
C THR A 92 -30.41 -18.91 8.33
N ALA A 93 -30.38 -17.70 8.91
CA ALA A 93 -30.66 -16.46 8.20
C ALA A 93 -29.56 -16.05 7.19
N ALA A 94 -28.34 -16.57 7.34
CA ALA A 94 -27.19 -16.25 6.49
C ALA A 94 -27.17 -16.96 5.12
N GLY A 95 -28.17 -17.81 4.83
CA GLY A 95 -28.37 -18.45 3.52
C GLY A 95 -28.02 -19.94 3.50
N PRO A 96 -28.26 -20.65 2.38
CA PRO A 96 -28.00 -22.09 2.29
C PRO A 96 -26.49 -22.37 2.25
N TRP A 97 -26.08 -23.25 3.15
CA TRP A 97 -24.73 -23.80 3.29
C TRP A 97 -24.70 -25.20 2.68
N ASP A 98 -23.62 -25.56 2.00
CA ASP A 98 -23.44 -26.93 1.54
C ASP A 98 -22.94 -27.84 2.68
N SER A 99 -22.85 -29.15 2.41
CA SER A 99 -22.42 -30.15 3.40
C SER A 99 -20.96 -29.99 3.86
N THR A 100 -20.18 -29.10 3.23
CA THR A 100 -18.80 -28.76 3.63
C THR A 100 -18.74 -27.51 4.51
N GLY A 101 -19.88 -26.86 4.77
CA GLY A 101 -19.96 -25.67 5.60
C GLY A 101 -19.56 -24.39 4.86
N GLN A 102 -19.57 -24.40 3.52
CA GLN A 102 -19.28 -23.22 2.70
C GLN A 102 -20.59 -22.62 2.14
N ARG A 103 -20.64 -21.29 1.97
CA ARG A 103 -21.82 -20.65 1.38
C ARG A 103 -21.87 -20.95 -0.12
N THR A 104 -23.04 -21.37 -0.59
CA THR A 104 -23.26 -21.71 -2.02
C THR A 104 -22.81 -20.58 -2.96
N ALA A 105 -23.09 -19.32 -2.62
CA ALA A 105 -22.71 -18.15 -3.42
C ALA A 105 -21.18 -17.86 -3.44
N GLU A 106 -20.43 -18.30 -2.42
CA GLU A 106 -18.97 -18.14 -2.38
C GLU A 106 -18.28 -19.19 -3.25
N ARG A 107 -18.83 -20.40 -3.31
CA ARG A 107 -18.37 -21.46 -4.22
C ARG A 107 -18.61 -21.09 -5.68
N ASP A 108 -19.80 -20.58 -6.00
CA ASP A 108 -20.11 -20.13 -7.37
C ASP A 108 -19.18 -18.99 -7.81
N ARG A 109 -18.79 -18.12 -6.87
CA ARG A 109 -17.81 -17.06 -7.10
C ARG A 109 -16.38 -17.60 -7.26
N ALA A 110 -15.98 -18.61 -6.49
CA ALA A 110 -14.68 -19.24 -6.61
C ALA A 110 -14.53 -20.01 -7.94
N ALA A 111 -15.57 -20.74 -8.34
CA ALA A 111 -15.62 -21.43 -9.64
C ALA A 111 -15.56 -20.46 -10.82
N ALA A 112 -16.20 -19.29 -10.71
CA ALA A 112 -16.12 -18.23 -11.71
C ALA A 112 -14.73 -17.56 -11.79
N LEU A 113 -13.93 -17.62 -10.72
CA LEU A 113 -12.56 -17.10 -10.68
C LEU A 113 -11.53 -18.13 -11.20
N GLU A 114 -11.77 -19.42 -11.00
CA GLU A 114 -10.91 -20.50 -11.52
C GLU A 114 -10.94 -20.62 -13.05
N GLN A 115 -12.05 -20.23 -13.70
CA GLN A 115 -12.16 -20.22 -15.17
C GLN A 115 -11.38 -19.09 -15.87
N ALA A 116 -10.79 -18.14 -15.12
CA ALA A 116 -10.14 -16.95 -15.67
C ALA A 116 -8.59 -16.97 -15.61
N GLY A 117 -7.95 -18.07 -15.17
CA GLY A 117 -6.48 -18.19 -15.10
C GLY A 117 -5.98 -19.42 -15.85
N GLY A 118 -5.37 -19.22 -17.02
CA GLY A 118 -5.05 -20.27 -17.98
C GLY A 118 -4.02 -21.31 -17.53
N THR A 119 -4.32 -22.56 -17.88
CA THR A 119 -3.37 -23.67 -17.96
C THR A 119 -2.91 -23.86 -19.41
N ASP A 120 -1.63 -24.25 -19.52
CA ASP A 120 -0.97 -24.94 -20.64
C ASP A 120 -0.59 -24.15 -21.89
N HIS A 121 0.73 -23.92 -22.04
CA HIS A 121 1.40 -24.15 -23.32
C HIS A 121 2.75 -24.85 -23.10
N GLY A 122 2.68 -26.18 -22.99
CA GLY A 122 3.80 -27.08 -23.23
C GLY A 122 3.91 -27.42 -24.73
N ARG A 123 5.04 -26.99 -25.30
CA ARG A 123 5.93 -27.63 -26.30
C ARG A 123 5.41 -28.34 -27.59
N THR A 124 6.04 -27.87 -28.70
CA THR A 124 6.73 -28.57 -29.83
C THR A 124 6.01 -29.26 -31.00
N ASP A 125 6.37 -28.72 -32.18
CA ASP A 125 6.84 -29.30 -33.46
C ASP A 125 5.96 -30.13 -34.42
N ASP A 126 6.08 -29.70 -35.69
CA ASP A 126 5.93 -30.36 -36.99
C ASP A 126 4.60 -31.00 -37.43
N SER A 127 3.92 -30.35 -38.40
CA SER A 127 3.77 -30.90 -39.76
C SER A 127 2.94 -29.97 -40.68
N SER A 128 3.28 -30.07 -41.97
CA SER A 128 2.74 -29.41 -43.16
C SER A 128 1.22 -29.45 -43.34
N GLY A 129 0.65 -28.37 -43.88
CA GLY A 129 -0.67 -28.43 -44.54
C GLY A 129 -1.34 -27.08 -44.69
N THR A 130 -1.65 -26.72 -45.93
CA THR A 130 -2.34 -25.50 -46.37
C THR A 130 -3.82 -25.42 -45.93
N SER A 131 -4.33 -24.18 -45.95
CA SER A 131 -5.73 -23.71 -46.06
C SER A 131 -6.63 -23.58 -44.82
N ASP A 132 -7.16 -22.36 -44.73
CA ASP A 132 -8.47 -21.92 -44.25
C ASP A 132 -8.78 -21.73 -42.75
N THR A 133 -8.96 -20.43 -42.43
CA THR A 133 -9.88 -19.83 -41.44
C THR A 133 -10.14 -20.59 -40.14
N ALA A 134 -9.52 -20.13 -39.05
CA ALA A 134 -10.05 -20.30 -37.71
C ALA A 134 -10.25 -18.94 -37.03
N ALA A 135 -11.51 -18.52 -37.01
CA ALA A 135 -12.03 -17.59 -36.01
C ALA A 135 -11.75 -18.17 -34.61
N GLY A 136 -11.30 -17.34 -33.66
CA GLY A 136 -11.28 -17.77 -32.26
C GLY A 136 -10.18 -17.24 -31.34
N ALA A 137 -9.28 -16.35 -31.78
CA ALA A 137 -8.49 -15.61 -30.79
C ALA A 137 -9.45 -14.68 -30.01
N PRO A 138 -9.55 -14.78 -28.67
CA PRO A 138 -10.36 -13.86 -27.90
C PRO A 138 -9.85 -12.45 -28.18
N ARG A 139 -10.72 -11.55 -28.67
CA ARG A 139 -10.37 -10.13 -28.75
C ARG A 139 -10.00 -9.67 -27.34
N PRO A 140 -8.96 -8.83 -27.18
CA PRO A 140 -8.69 -8.16 -25.90
C PRO A 140 -9.99 -7.57 -25.37
N ALA A 141 -10.26 -7.79 -24.08
CA ALA A 141 -11.42 -7.18 -23.45
C ALA A 141 -11.38 -5.67 -23.72
N PRO A 142 -12.47 -5.06 -24.23
CA PRO A 142 -12.50 -3.62 -24.44
C PRO A 142 -12.19 -2.94 -23.11
N SER A 143 -11.34 -1.90 -23.14
CA SER A 143 -11.03 -1.13 -21.94
C SER A 143 -12.33 -0.67 -21.29
N ALA A 144 -12.49 -0.93 -20.00
CA ALA A 144 -13.66 -0.48 -19.26
C ALA A 144 -13.81 1.04 -19.44
N ALA A 145 -15.03 1.49 -19.74
CA ALA A 145 -15.32 2.92 -19.82
C ALA A 145 -14.93 3.58 -18.49
N SER A 146 -14.32 4.76 -18.55
CA SER A 146 -13.94 5.54 -17.36
C SER A 146 -15.13 5.68 -16.41
N VAL A 147 -15.05 5.05 -15.24
CA VAL A 147 -16.16 5.00 -14.28
C VAL A 147 -16.27 6.32 -13.49
N LEU A 148 -15.26 7.17 -13.56
CA LEU A 148 -15.22 8.49 -12.93
C LEU A 148 -14.64 9.52 -13.90
N THR A 149 -15.50 10.39 -14.44
CA THR A 149 -15.05 11.71 -14.89
C THR A 149 -14.55 12.47 -13.66
N GLY A 150 -13.31 12.98 -13.68
CA GLY A 150 -12.82 13.87 -12.62
C GLY A 150 -13.84 14.98 -12.39
N LEU A 151 -14.17 15.28 -11.12
CA LEU A 151 -15.11 16.33 -10.77
C LEU A 151 -14.61 17.66 -11.38
N GLY A 152 -15.27 18.10 -12.47
CA GLY A 152 -14.89 19.28 -13.25
C GLY A 152 -14.60 19.04 -14.75
N GLY A 153 -14.50 17.78 -15.20
CA GLY A 153 -14.31 17.45 -16.63
C GLY A 153 -15.63 17.26 -17.38
N THR A 154 -15.76 17.84 -18.58
CA THR A 154 -16.88 17.52 -19.47
C THR A 154 -16.77 16.07 -19.94
N ALA A 155 -17.88 15.32 -19.85
CA ALA A 155 -17.96 13.91 -20.23
C ALA A 155 -17.86 13.76 -21.75
N ASN A 156 -16.65 13.80 -22.30
CA ASN A 156 -16.37 13.24 -23.62
C ASN A 156 -15.81 11.84 -23.42
N ALA A 157 -16.44 10.86 -24.08
CA ALA A 157 -15.86 9.55 -24.28
C ALA A 157 -14.40 9.72 -24.75
N VAL A 158 -13.49 8.89 -24.21
CA VAL A 158 -12.08 8.88 -24.60
C VAL A 158 -12.01 8.54 -26.10
N LYS A 159 -12.12 9.57 -26.96
CA LYS A 159 -11.67 9.49 -28.34
C LYS A 159 -10.20 9.11 -28.25
N SER A 160 -9.75 8.17 -29.09
CA SER A 160 -8.31 7.89 -29.25
C SER A 160 -7.58 9.23 -29.27
N ALA A 161 -6.64 9.42 -28.32
CA ALA A 161 -6.00 10.70 -28.10
C ALA A 161 -5.56 11.30 -29.44
N PRO A 162 -5.94 12.55 -29.79
CA PRO A 162 -5.54 13.17 -31.05
C PRO A 162 -4.04 12.99 -31.29
N ASN A 163 -3.62 12.76 -32.53
CA ASN A 163 -2.20 12.56 -32.89
C ASN A 163 -1.30 13.75 -32.58
N ALA A 164 -1.86 14.92 -32.29
CA ALA A 164 -1.10 16.12 -31.95
C ALA A 164 -0.60 16.03 -30.50
N LEU A 165 0.72 16.10 -30.33
CA LEU A 165 1.34 16.27 -29.03
C LEU A 165 1.24 17.74 -28.60
N PRO A 166 1.19 18.02 -27.28
CA PRO A 166 1.41 19.36 -26.77
C PRO A 166 2.70 19.96 -27.34
N THR A 167 2.66 21.23 -27.77
CA THR A 167 3.84 21.93 -28.27
C THR A 167 4.66 22.45 -27.09
N SER A 168 5.98 22.55 -27.32
CA SER A 168 6.89 23.11 -26.31
C SER A 168 6.54 24.54 -25.95
N THR A 169 6.04 25.34 -26.91
CA THR A 169 5.62 26.74 -26.70
C THR A 169 4.33 26.83 -25.89
N GLY A 170 3.35 25.95 -26.16
CA GLY A 170 2.13 25.89 -25.37
C GLY A 170 2.42 25.50 -23.92
N LEU A 171 3.23 24.46 -23.70
CA LEU A 171 3.64 24.04 -22.37
C LEU A 171 4.46 25.10 -21.64
N SER A 172 5.40 25.78 -22.30
CA SER A 172 6.18 26.85 -21.66
C SER A 172 5.30 28.03 -21.25
N GLY A 173 4.35 28.43 -22.11
CA GLY A 173 3.39 29.49 -21.79
C GLY A 173 2.54 29.21 -20.55
N VAL A 174 2.28 27.94 -20.25
CA VAL A 174 1.53 27.51 -19.06
C VAL A 174 2.43 27.31 -17.84
N LEU A 175 3.58 26.65 -18.02
CA LEU A 175 4.42 26.24 -16.90
C LEU A 175 5.37 27.34 -16.41
N ASP A 176 5.94 28.15 -17.29
CA ASP A 176 6.96 29.13 -16.89
C ASP A 176 6.42 30.15 -15.86
N PRO A 177 5.19 30.69 -15.99
CA PRO A 177 4.63 31.57 -14.96
C PRO A 177 4.41 30.87 -13.61
N LEU A 178 3.97 29.60 -13.63
CA LEU A 178 3.70 28.82 -12.43
C LEU A 178 4.98 28.41 -11.71
N LEU A 179 6.02 28.06 -12.48
CA LEU A 179 7.35 27.80 -11.95
C LEU A 179 8.00 29.08 -11.43
N GLY A 180 7.58 30.25 -11.90
CA GLY A 180 8.00 31.55 -11.37
C GLY A 180 7.48 31.88 -9.97
N ASP A 181 6.61 31.04 -9.36
CA ASP A 181 6.07 31.26 -8.02
C ASP A 181 7.20 31.34 -6.97
N PRO A 182 7.31 32.43 -6.19
CA PRO A 182 8.37 32.61 -5.21
C PRO A 182 8.38 31.53 -4.12
N ALA A 183 7.26 30.84 -3.86
CA ALA A 183 7.20 29.73 -2.91
C ALA A 183 8.09 28.54 -3.32
N LEU A 184 8.40 28.40 -4.61
CA LEU A 184 9.28 27.35 -5.14
C LEU A 184 10.78 27.65 -4.95
N GLY A 185 11.12 28.81 -4.38
CA GLY A 185 12.51 29.23 -4.22
C GLY A 185 13.19 29.53 -5.56
N THR A 186 14.52 29.72 -5.50
CA THR A 186 15.30 30.19 -6.65
C THR A 186 15.85 29.07 -7.53
N ARG A 187 15.97 27.85 -6.99
CA ARG A 187 16.46 26.68 -7.74
C ARG A 187 15.32 25.72 -7.99
N ARG A 188 14.92 25.61 -9.26
CA ARG A 188 13.77 24.83 -9.69
C ARG A 188 14.05 24.18 -11.02
N THR A 189 13.63 22.93 -11.16
CA THR A 189 13.74 22.18 -12.41
C THR A 189 12.41 21.53 -12.72
N ALA A 190 12.12 21.42 -14.02
CA ALA A 190 10.87 20.87 -14.50
C ALA A 190 11.07 20.16 -15.83
N VAL A 191 10.49 18.99 -15.99
CA VAL A 191 10.49 18.23 -17.25
C VAL A 191 9.10 17.63 -17.46
N VAL A 192 8.63 17.66 -18.70
CA VAL A 192 7.41 16.96 -19.16
C VAL A 192 7.74 16.13 -20.39
N VAL A 193 7.30 14.87 -20.40
CA VAL A 193 7.57 13.89 -21.44
C VAL A 193 6.27 13.18 -21.82
N ASP A 194 6.05 12.97 -23.12
CA ASP A 194 4.99 12.08 -23.59
C ASP A 194 5.38 10.63 -23.32
N VAL A 195 4.55 9.89 -22.56
CA VAL A 195 4.89 8.53 -22.14
C VAL A 195 4.94 7.55 -23.31
N ALA A 196 4.07 7.73 -24.31
CA ALA A 196 3.97 6.82 -25.44
C ALA A 196 5.21 6.85 -26.34
N THR A 197 5.77 8.04 -26.59
CA THR A 197 6.92 8.23 -27.49
C THR A 197 8.24 8.43 -26.76
N GLY A 198 8.22 8.74 -25.46
CA GLY A 198 9.40 9.18 -24.72
C GLY A 198 9.92 10.56 -25.13
N LYS A 199 9.19 11.30 -25.97
CA LYS A 199 9.59 12.62 -26.44
C LYS A 199 9.43 13.65 -25.32
N ARG A 200 10.54 14.33 -24.97
CA ARG A 200 10.50 15.49 -24.07
C ARG A 200 9.73 16.63 -24.74
N LEU A 201 8.66 17.08 -24.09
CA LEU A 201 7.79 18.15 -24.56
C LEU A 201 8.13 19.50 -23.92
N TYR A 202 8.63 19.48 -22.69
CA TYR A 202 9.07 20.67 -21.97
C TYR A 202 10.28 20.34 -21.08
N GLY A 203 11.15 21.34 -20.85
CA GLY A 203 12.29 21.21 -19.96
C GLY A 203 12.83 22.56 -19.50
N SER A 204 13.00 22.73 -18.20
CA SER A 204 13.70 23.85 -17.55
C SER A 204 14.64 23.26 -16.50
N GLY A 205 15.95 23.54 -16.61
CA GLY A 205 16.97 22.93 -15.75
C GLY A 205 16.96 21.39 -15.78
N ALA A 206 16.60 20.78 -16.92
CA ALA A 206 16.27 19.34 -17.00
C ALA A 206 17.36 18.41 -16.43
N ASP A 207 18.63 18.75 -16.68
CA ASP A 207 19.80 17.97 -16.27
C ASP A 207 20.48 18.53 -15.01
N GLU A 208 19.93 19.58 -14.40
CA GLU A 208 20.39 20.08 -13.11
C GLU A 208 19.95 19.12 -12.01
N ALA A 209 20.93 18.64 -11.24
CA ALA A 209 20.69 17.70 -10.16
C ALA A 209 20.38 18.42 -8.85
N LEU A 210 19.21 18.17 -8.29
CA LEU A 210 18.72 18.74 -7.02
C LEU A 210 18.51 17.63 -5.99
N THR A 211 18.44 18.02 -4.71
CA THR A 211 18.02 17.10 -3.65
C THR A 211 16.56 16.68 -3.90
N PRO A 212 16.27 15.38 -4.09
CA PRO A 212 14.97 14.90 -4.56
C PRO A 212 13.93 14.72 -3.44
N ALA A 213 14.36 14.62 -2.18
CA ALA A 213 13.54 14.09 -1.11
C ALA A 213 12.93 12.72 -1.50
N SER A 214 11.72 12.40 -1.02
CA SER A 214 11.07 11.11 -1.28
C SER A 214 10.73 10.78 -2.75
N THR A 215 11.03 11.65 -3.72
CA THR A 215 11.02 11.22 -5.14
C THR A 215 12.16 10.25 -5.48
N THR A 216 13.19 10.11 -4.63
CA THR A 216 14.19 9.01 -4.71
C THR A 216 13.54 7.63 -4.75
N LYS A 217 12.38 7.46 -4.08
CA LYS A 217 11.68 6.16 -4.04
C LYS A 217 11.24 5.66 -5.42
N ILE A 218 11.08 6.53 -6.41
CA ILE A 218 10.83 6.12 -7.81
C ILE A 218 12.06 5.37 -8.37
N ALA A 219 13.26 5.91 -8.13
CA ALA A 219 14.52 5.26 -8.53
C ALA A 219 14.71 3.92 -7.80
N THR A 220 14.46 3.89 -6.49
CA THR A 220 14.55 2.67 -5.68
C THR A 220 13.55 1.60 -6.14
N ALA A 221 12.29 1.98 -6.40
CA ALA A 221 11.25 1.08 -6.90
C ALA A 221 11.64 0.44 -8.24
N VAL A 222 12.05 1.26 -9.21
CA VAL A 222 12.46 0.77 -10.54
C VAL A 222 13.67 -0.16 -10.44
N ALA A 223 14.67 0.21 -9.62
CA ALA A 223 15.85 -0.61 -9.44
C ALA A 223 15.54 -1.97 -8.78
N ALA A 224 14.70 -1.98 -7.73
CA ALA A 224 14.31 -3.20 -7.04
C ALA A 224 13.51 -4.14 -7.94
N LEU A 225 12.48 -3.63 -8.64
CA LEU A 225 11.69 -4.42 -9.58
C LEU A 225 12.53 -4.95 -10.73
N SER A 226 13.42 -4.12 -11.29
CA SER A 226 14.31 -4.56 -12.37
C SER A 226 15.35 -5.59 -11.93
N ALA A 227 15.74 -5.59 -10.64
CA ALA A 227 16.73 -6.53 -10.12
C ALA A 227 16.13 -7.88 -9.73
N MET A 228 14.91 -7.88 -9.18
CA MET A 228 14.32 -9.07 -8.53
C MET A 228 13.01 -9.55 -9.18
N GLY A 229 12.32 -8.70 -9.93
CA GLY A 229 10.98 -8.97 -10.48
C GLY A 229 9.85 -8.71 -9.46
N GLY A 230 8.67 -8.35 -9.96
CA GLY A 230 7.51 -7.99 -9.12
C GLY A 230 6.97 -9.11 -8.24
N GLU A 231 7.18 -10.38 -8.62
CA GLU A 231 6.72 -11.56 -7.87
C GLU A 231 7.70 -12.03 -6.79
N HIS A 232 8.88 -11.39 -6.69
CA HIS A 232 9.84 -11.72 -5.65
C HIS A 232 9.23 -11.51 -4.25
N ARG A 233 9.60 -12.36 -3.29
CA ARG A 233 9.14 -12.26 -1.90
C ARG A 233 10.30 -12.34 -0.94
N LEU A 234 10.27 -11.49 0.07
CA LEU A 234 11.24 -11.47 1.14
C LEU A 234 10.84 -12.53 2.17
N THR A 235 11.75 -13.42 2.55
CA THR A 235 11.42 -14.60 3.36
C THR A 235 12.12 -14.56 4.71
N THR A 236 11.33 -14.57 5.78
CA THR A 236 11.81 -14.73 7.16
C THR A 236 11.63 -16.19 7.56
N ARG A 237 12.62 -16.77 8.24
CA ARG A 237 12.59 -18.19 8.61
C ARG A 237 13.04 -18.44 10.04
N ALA A 238 12.51 -19.49 10.65
CA ALA A 238 13.07 -20.07 11.87
C ALA A 238 13.92 -21.29 11.49
N ALA A 239 15.15 -21.35 11.97
CA ALA A 239 16.09 -22.42 11.65
C ALA A 239 16.59 -23.10 12.93
N LEU A 240 16.75 -24.42 12.93
CA LEU A 240 17.35 -25.17 14.02
C LEU A 240 18.81 -25.48 13.68
N GLU A 241 19.74 -25.07 14.54
CA GLU A 241 21.13 -25.50 14.42
C GLU A 241 21.26 -27.01 14.72
N PRO A 242 22.00 -27.76 13.90
CA PRO A 242 22.17 -29.20 14.08
C PRO A 242 22.93 -29.50 15.37
N ASP A 243 22.57 -30.61 16.02
CA ASP A 243 23.19 -31.10 17.26
C ASP A 243 23.11 -30.12 18.45
N THR A 244 22.30 -29.07 18.31
CA THR A 244 22.00 -28.12 19.39
C THR A 244 20.48 -28.07 19.63
N ARG A 245 20.08 -27.18 20.54
CA ARG A 245 18.68 -26.77 20.74
C ARG A 245 18.51 -25.29 20.41
N GLU A 246 19.37 -24.73 19.58
CA GLU A 246 19.32 -23.32 19.19
C GLU A 246 18.41 -23.13 17.97
N VAL A 247 17.36 -22.34 18.16
CA VAL A 247 16.52 -21.84 17.09
C VAL A 247 16.96 -20.42 16.77
N VAL A 248 17.31 -20.18 15.51
CA VAL A 248 17.68 -18.87 15.00
C VAL A 248 16.54 -18.30 14.16
N LEU A 249 16.01 -17.14 14.54
CA LEU A 249 15.09 -16.36 13.73
C LEU A 249 15.91 -15.55 12.71
N VAL A 250 15.86 -15.96 11.45
CA VAL A 250 16.67 -15.38 10.37
C VAL A 250 15.85 -14.35 9.61
N GLY A 251 16.29 -13.09 9.67
CA GLY A 251 15.63 -11.96 9.02
C GLY A 251 15.78 -11.98 7.50
N GLY A 252 14.65 -11.93 6.79
CA GLY A 252 14.60 -11.84 5.34
C GLY A 252 14.72 -10.43 4.77
N GLY A 253 14.78 -9.40 5.62
CA GLY A 253 14.79 -7.99 5.27
C GLY A 253 13.42 -7.41 4.91
N ASP A 254 12.33 -8.05 5.35
CA ASP A 254 10.97 -7.51 5.23
C ASP A 254 10.62 -6.66 6.46
N PRO A 255 10.51 -5.32 6.35
CA PRO A 255 10.10 -4.48 7.47
C PRO A 255 8.59 -4.58 7.76
N THR A 256 7.80 -5.19 6.87
CA THR A 256 6.35 -5.30 6.98
C THR A 256 5.86 -6.59 7.64
N LEU A 257 6.79 -7.49 8.00
CA LEU A 257 6.51 -8.65 8.85
C LEU A 257 5.76 -8.18 10.10
N THR A 258 4.58 -8.72 10.39
CA THR A 258 3.72 -8.20 11.45
C THR A 258 3.63 -9.12 12.67
N ALA A 259 3.52 -8.53 13.85
CA ALA A 259 3.16 -9.23 15.10
C ALA A 259 1.70 -8.98 15.53
N ARG A 260 0.95 -8.20 14.74
CA ARG A 260 -0.45 -7.86 15.02
C ARG A 260 -1.34 -9.09 14.99
N ALA A 261 -2.54 -8.98 15.56
CA ALA A 261 -3.49 -10.09 15.61
C ALA A 261 -4.10 -10.38 14.24
N ASP A 262 -4.41 -9.33 13.48
CA ASP A 262 -4.80 -9.44 12.08
C ASP A 262 -3.59 -9.15 11.20
N ALA A 263 -3.25 -10.11 10.35
CA ALA A 263 -2.13 -10.01 9.45
C ALA A 263 -2.50 -9.33 8.14
N GLU A 264 -3.79 -9.21 7.78
CA GLU A 264 -4.26 -8.59 6.53
C GLU A 264 -3.52 -9.08 5.25
N GLY A 265 -3.08 -10.34 5.24
CA GLY A 265 -2.35 -10.94 4.11
C GLY A 265 -0.83 -10.65 4.07
N TRP A 266 -0.29 -9.95 5.08
CA TRP A 266 1.14 -9.76 5.30
C TRP A 266 1.78 -11.00 5.94
N ALA A 267 3.10 -11.13 5.80
CA ALA A 267 3.85 -12.14 6.54
C ALA A 267 3.71 -11.88 8.04
N ASP A 268 3.47 -12.90 8.85
CA ASP A 268 3.21 -12.71 10.27
C ASP A 268 4.02 -13.65 11.19
N LEU A 269 4.46 -13.10 12.33
CA LEU A 269 5.26 -13.81 13.32
C LEU A 269 4.48 -14.90 14.06
N ARG A 270 3.14 -14.81 14.13
CA ARG A 270 2.31 -15.79 14.84
C ARG A 270 2.25 -17.10 14.07
N THR A 271 2.02 -17.04 12.77
CA THR A 271 2.06 -18.18 11.84
C THR A 271 3.45 -18.81 11.81
N LEU A 272 4.50 -17.98 11.76
CA LEU A 272 5.87 -18.48 11.83
C LEU A 272 6.11 -19.23 13.16
N ALA A 273 5.69 -18.67 14.29
CA ALA A 273 5.88 -19.27 15.61
C ALA A 273 5.08 -20.55 15.78
N ALA A 274 3.81 -20.58 15.36
CA ALA A 274 2.96 -21.77 15.43
C ALA A 274 3.53 -22.92 14.59
N SER A 275 3.98 -22.63 13.37
CA SER A 275 4.61 -23.62 12.48
C SER A 275 5.94 -24.13 13.04
N THR A 276 6.74 -23.21 13.61
CA THR A 276 8.01 -23.55 14.28
C THR A 276 7.76 -24.45 15.49
N ALA A 277 6.79 -24.12 16.35
CA ALA A 277 6.42 -24.91 17.52
C ALA A 277 5.93 -26.30 17.14
N ALA A 278 5.14 -26.43 16.07
CA ALA A 278 4.71 -27.72 15.56
C ALA A 278 5.90 -28.57 15.09
N ALA A 279 6.86 -27.97 14.38
CA ALA A 279 8.08 -28.65 13.93
C ALA A 279 8.97 -29.09 15.10
N LEU A 280 9.12 -28.25 16.14
CA LEU A 280 9.89 -28.57 17.34
C LEU A 280 9.25 -29.71 18.15
N LYS A 281 7.93 -29.68 18.36
CA LYS A 281 7.20 -30.75 19.09
C LYS A 281 7.33 -32.11 18.41
N LYS A 282 7.29 -32.16 17.07
CA LYS A 282 7.54 -33.39 16.30
C LYS A 282 8.93 -33.97 16.55
N ARG A 283 9.89 -33.15 17.00
CA ARG A 283 11.26 -33.54 17.38
C ARG A 283 11.42 -33.76 18.89
N GLY A 284 10.34 -33.72 19.67
CA GLY A 284 10.39 -33.85 21.12
C GLY A 284 11.01 -32.64 21.84
N LEU A 285 11.14 -31.49 21.16
CA LEU A 285 11.71 -30.27 21.73
C LEU A 285 10.60 -29.35 22.22
N THR A 286 10.61 -29.05 23.53
CA THR A 286 9.70 -28.08 24.18
C THR A 286 10.45 -26.94 24.87
N GLN A 287 11.78 -26.97 24.85
CA GLN A 287 12.66 -25.91 25.34
C GLN A 287 13.82 -25.73 24.38
N VAL A 288 14.07 -24.49 23.97
CA VAL A 288 15.12 -24.11 23.01
C VAL A 288 15.88 -22.87 23.47
N THR A 289 17.13 -22.75 23.03
CA THR A 289 17.83 -21.46 23.02
C THR A 289 17.28 -20.69 21.82
N LEU A 290 16.93 -19.42 22.00
CA LEU A 290 16.46 -18.57 20.90
C LEU A 290 17.50 -17.51 20.58
N SER A 291 17.80 -17.38 19.29
CA SER A 291 18.70 -16.37 18.74
C SER A 291 18.11 -15.70 17.50
N TYR A 292 18.72 -14.63 17.01
CA TYR A 292 18.33 -13.97 15.76
C TYR A 292 19.51 -13.60 14.87
N ASP A 293 19.31 -13.74 13.56
CA ASP A 293 20.30 -13.44 12.51
C ASP A 293 19.85 -12.24 11.67
N THR A 294 20.63 -11.16 11.77
CA THR A 294 20.45 -9.92 11.00
C THR A 294 21.52 -9.72 9.93
N THR A 295 22.40 -10.72 9.72
CA THR A 295 23.63 -10.59 8.94
C THR A 295 23.42 -10.45 7.42
N LEU A 296 22.17 -10.58 6.95
CA LEU A 296 21.79 -10.26 5.56
C LEU A 296 22.12 -8.81 5.22
N PHE A 297 21.90 -7.88 6.16
CA PHE A 297 22.24 -6.47 6.00
C PHE A 297 23.54 -6.15 6.75
N ALA A 298 24.46 -5.46 6.08
CA ALA A 298 25.78 -5.17 6.61
C ALA A 298 25.90 -3.73 7.14
N GLY A 299 26.95 -3.46 7.90
CA GLY A 299 27.28 -2.11 8.37
C GLY A 299 26.35 -1.60 9.46
N THR A 300 26.33 -0.27 9.66
CA THR A 300 25.47 0.37 10.65
C THR A 300 23.99 0.22 10.27
N GLN A 301 23.15 0.02 11.29
CA GLN A 301 21.69 0.05 11.18
C GLN A 301 21.13 1.46 11.31
N VAL A 302 21.87 2.39 11.92
CA VAL A 302 21.45 3.79 12.10
C VAL A 302 21.70 4.56 10.82
N HIS A 303 20.63 5.13 10.25
CA HIS A 303 20.69 5.98 9.07
C HIS A 303 21.56 7.22 9.32
N PRO A 304 22.27 7.78 8.32
CA PRO A 304 23.08 9.00 8.47
C PRO A 304 22.34 10.23 9.04
N ILE A 305 21.00 10.25 8.99
CA ILE A 305 20.20 11.31 9.62
C ILE A 305 20.05 11.16 11.14
N GLY A 306 20.58 10.08 11.72
CA GLY A 306 20.41 9.70 13.12
C GLY A 306 19.08 9.01 13.41
N VAL A 307 18.78 8.88 14.70
CA VAL A 307 17.51 8.31 15.20
C VAL A 307 16.37 9.26 14.83
N ASN A 308 15.31 8.75 14.21
CA ASN A 308 14.24 9.56 13.66
C ASN A 308 12.87 8.83 13.77
N PRO A 309 11.77 9.53 14.06
CA PRO A 309 10.44 8.90 14.08
C PRO A 309 9.97 8.39 12.70
N ASN A 310 10.56 8.87 11.61
CA ASN A 310 10.20 8.51 10.24
C ASN A 310 10.87 7.22 9.72
N LEU A 311 11.82 6.65 10.46
CA LEU A 311 12.62 5.50 10.00
C LEU A 311 13.19 4.75 11.23
N ALA A 312 12.90 3.46 11.35
CA ALA A 312 13.52 2.63 12.37
C ALA A 312 14.99 2.33 12.00
N ALA A 313 15.75 1.75 12.94
CA ALA A 313 17.06 1.19 12.61
C ALA A 313 16.91 0.17 11.47
N VAL A 314 17.68 0.34 10.39
CA VAL A 314 17.58 -0.48 9.17
C VAL A 314 18.27 -1.82 9.40
N THR A 315 17.47 -2.84 9.66
CA THR A 315 17.92 -4.20 9.97
C THR A 315 17.20 -5.24 9.10
N ALA A 316 17.79 -6.42 8.95
CA ALA A 316 17.18 -7.51 8.19
C ALA A 316 16.01 -8.20 8.92
N LEU A 317 15.84 -7.95 10.22
CA LEU A 317 14.75 -8.49 11.01
C LEU A 317 14.07 -7.36 11.78
N SER A 318 12.81 -7.11 11.46
CA SER A 318 11.95 -6.16 12.16
C SER A 318 10.53 -6.69 12.16
N ALA A 319 9.70 -6.22 13.08
CA ALA A 319 8.27 -6.42 13.06
C ALA A 319 7.56 -5.07 13.07
N ASP A 320 6.54 -4.91 12.22
CA ASP A 320 5.70 -3.71 12.15
C ASP A 320 6.52 -2.43 11.95
N GLU A 321 7.59 -2.49 11.14
CA GLU A 321 8.56 -1.39 10.93
C GLU A 321 9.16 -0.85 12.25
N GLY A 322 9.16 -1.65 13.32
CA GLY A 322 9.58 -1.20 14.65
C GLY A 322 8.69 -0.13 15.27
N ARG A 323 7.44 0.03 14.83
CA ARG A 323 6.48 0.99 15.38
C ARG A 323 6.01 0.55 16.76
N THR A 324 5.82 1.51 17.66
CA THR A 324 5.29 1.25 19.02
C THR A 324 3.77 1.41 19.12
N ASP A 325 3.11 1.77 18.03
CA ASP A 325 1.65 1.94 17.93
C ASP A 325 1.10 1.20 16.70
N ASP A 326 -0.22 1.27 16.51
CA ASP A 326 -0.92 0.58 15.42
C ASP A 326 -0.91 1.35 14.09
N SER A 327 -0.26 2.51 14.03
CA SER A 327 -0.16 3.24 12.77
C SER A 327 0.62 2.42 11.73
N THR A 328 0.34 2.64 10.45
CA THR A 328 0.93 1.88 9.33
C THR A 328 1.71 2.77 8.37
N SER A 329 1.79 4.06 8.66
CA SER A 329 2.54 5.04 7.88
C SER A 329 2.79 6.31 8.68
N GLY A 330 3.73 7.13 8.21
CA GLY A 330 4.08 8.40 8.82
C GLY A 330 5.00 8.28 10.05
N PRO A 331 5.39 9.40 10.65
CA PRO A 331 6.27 9.41 11.82
C PRO A 331 5.58 8.85 13.06
N THR A 332 6.29 8.02 13.81
CA THR A 332 5.90 7.57 15.16
C THR A 332 7.13 7.21 15.98
N THR A 333 6.94 6.97 17.28
CA THR A 333 7.99 6.41 18.14
C THR A 333 8.36 5.02 17.63
N ARG A 334 9.67 4.76 17.52
CA ARG A 334 10.22 3.48 17.09
C ARG A 334 10.89 2.77 18.26
N VAL A 335 10.85 1.45 18.26
CA VAL A 335 11.68 0.64 19.18
C VAL A 335 13.16 0.88 18.89
N SER A 336 13.99 0.82 19.93
CA SER A 336 15.44 1.07 19.81
C SER A 336 16.19 -0.06 19.10
N ASP A 337 15.75 -1.30 19.28
CA ASP A 337 16.30 -2.49 18.65
C ASP A 337 15.16 -3.30 18.00
N PRO A 338 14.88 -3.07 16.70
CA PRO A 338 13.79 -3.76 16.00
C PRO A 338 13.98 -5.28 15.88
N ALA A 339 15.22 -5.77 15.82
CA ALA A 339 15.49 -7.20 15.70
C ALA A 339 15.26 -7.92 17.04
N ALA A 340 15.76 -7.36 18.14
CA ALA A 340 15.49 -7.89 19.46
C ALA A 340 13.99 -7.82 19.81
N ASP A 341 13.31 -6.74 19.43
CA ASP A 341 11.86 -6.59 19.66
C ASP A 341 11.03 -7.63 18.87
N ALA A 342 11.29 -7.79 17.57
CA ALA A 342 10.66 -8.82 16.76
C ALA A 342 10.89 -10.23 17.32
N THR A 343 12.10 -10.50 17.81
CA THR A 343 12.45 -11.81 18.37
C THR A 343 11.80 -12.05 19.73
N ARG A 344 11.65 -11.03 20.59
CA ARG A 344 10.85 -11.16 21.82
C ARG A 344 9.40 -11.49 21.51
N LYS A 345 8.76 -10.78 20.56
CA LYS A 345 7.38 -11.07 20.13
C LYS A 345 7.24 -12.49 19.59
N PHE A 346 8.22 -12.95 18.81
CA PHE A 346 8.29 -14.34 18.35
C PHE A 346 8.42 -15.34 19.50
N ALA A 347 9.23 -15.04 20.52
CA ALA A 347 9.36 -15.85 21.73
C ALA A 347 8.03 -15.97 22.50
N GLU A 348 7.31 -14.85 22.67
CA GLU A 348 5.98 -14.83 23.30
C GLU A 348 4.99 -15.74 22.56
N PHE A 349 5.02 -15.74 21.22
CA PHE A 349 4.17 -16.61 20.42
C PHE A 349 4.60 -18.08 20.48
N LEU A 350 5.90 -18.38 20.57
CA LEU A 350 6.41 -19.73 20.82
C LEU A 350 5.97 -20.24 22.19
N GLU A 351 6.05 -19.41 23.23
CA GLU A 351 5.61 -19.74 24.59
C GLU A 351 4.10 -20.01 24.63
N ALA A 352 3.29 -19.17 24.00
CA ALA A 352 1.86 -19.39 23.83
C ALA A 352 1.55 -20.71 23.08
N ALA A 353 2.45 -21.12 22.18
CA ALA A 353 2.39 -22.42 21.50
C ALA A 353 3.05 -23.57 22.28
N GLY A 354 3.49 -23.37 23.53
CA GLY A 354 4.03 -24.39 24.41
C GLY A 354 5.52 -24.71 24.22
N ILE A 355 6.31 -23.79 23.67
CA ILE A 355 7.77 -23.87 23.56
C ILE A 355 8.41 -22.81 24.45
N LYS A 356 9.18 -23.23 25.46
CA LYS A 356 9.96 -22.31 26.29
C LYS A 356 11.24 -21.89 25.59
N THR A 357 11.61 -20.61 25.69
CA THR A 357 12.83 -20.07 25.09
C THR A 357 13.74 -19.42 26.13
N SER A 358 15.04 -19.35 25.86
CA SER A 358 15.91 -18.38 26.53
C SER A 358 15.53 -16.94 26.16
N ALA A 359 16.12 -15.96 26.86
CA ALA A 359 16.13 -14.60 26.35
C ALA A 359 16.86 -14.57 24.98
N PRO A 360 16.34 -13.84 23.98
CA PRO A 360 16.92 -13.83 22.65
C PRO A 360 18.24 -13.07 22.58
N GLY A 361 19.20 -13.60 21.82
CA GLY A 361 20.48 -12.94 21.53
C GLY A 361 20.88 -13.00 20.05
N PRO A 362 21.82 -12.17 19.59
CA PRO A 362 22.29 -12.22 18.22
C PRO A 362 23.12 -13.50 17.98
N SER A 363 22.81 -14.24 16.91
CA SER A 363 23.58 -15.40 16.45
C SER A 363 23.35 -15.59 14.95
N LYS A 364 24.38 -16.00 14.22
CA LYS A 364 24.28 -16.23 12.78
C LYS A 364 23.90 -17.69 12.52
N ALA A 365 22.88 -17.91 11.70
CA ALA A 365 22.53 -19.27 11.29
C ALA A 365 23.63 -19.86 10.41
N THR A 366 24.08 -21.08 10.73
CA THR A 366 25.08 -21.80 9.95
C THR A 366 24.47 -22.35 8.65
N THR A 367 25.33 -22.71 7.71
CA THR A 367 24.90 -23.36 6.45
C THR A 367 24.31 -24.76 6.68
N ARG A 368 24.49 -25.34 7.88
CA ARG A 368 23.92 -26.64 8.27
C ARG A 368 22.58 -26.50 9.00
N ALA A 369 22.16 -25.27 9.34
CA ALA A 369 20.91 -25.03 10.04
C ALA A 369 19.70 -25.49 9.22
N THR A 370 18.85 -26.31 9.82
CA THR A 370 17.65 -26.84 9.16
C THR A 370 16.48 -25.90 9.35
N THR A 371 15.90 -25.40 8.26
CA THR A 371 14.68 -24.58 8.32
C THR A 371 13.52 -25.36 8.93
N LEU A 372 12.91 -24.81 9.99
CA LEU A 372 11.73 -25.33 10.67
C LEU A 372 10.44 -24.82 10.04
N ALA A 373 10.41 -23.52 9.75
CA ALA A 373 9.27 -22.81 9.19
C ALA A 373 9.74 -21.54 8.48
N THR A 374 8.89 -21.04 7.58
CA THR A 374 9.12 -19.83 6.79
C THR A 374 7.82 -19.05 6.65
N VAL A 375 7.93 -17.73 6.60
CA VAL A 375 6.87 -16.84 6.11
C VAL A 375 7.47 -15.90 5.08
N SER A 376 6.67 -15.51 4.10
CA SER A 376 7.12 -14.67 2.98
C SER A 376 6.23 -13.45 2.86
N SER A 377 6.85 -12.29 2.60
CA SER A 377 6.16 -11.03 2.33
C SER A 377 5.13 -11.19 1.20
N PRO A 378 4.18 -10.25 1.04
CA PRO A 378 3.51 -10.03 -0.23
C PRO A 378 4.53 -9.89 -1.39
N PRO A 379 4.09 -10.04 -2.65
CA PRO A 379 4.96 -9.80 -3.80
C PRO A 379 5.64 -8.43 -3.72
N LEU A 380 6.85 -8.33 -4.25
CA LEU A 380 7.61 -7.09 -4.31
C LEU A 380 6.82 -5.93 -4.94
N SER A 381 5.95 -6.23 -5.92
CA SER A 381 5.02 -5.26 -6.50
C SER A 381 4.15 -4.59 -5.43
N VAL A 382 3.59 -5.35 -4.48
CA VAL A 382 2.77 -4.84 -3.37
C VAL A 382 3.61 -4.00 -2.41
N LEU A 383 4.85 -4.43 -2.10
CA LEU A 383 5.76 -3.66 -1.26
C LEU A 383 6.10 -2.31 -1.90
N VAL A 384 6.38 -2.29 -3.21
CA VAL A 384 6.64 -1.08 -3.99
C VAL A 384 5.42 -0.16 -4.01
N GLU A 385 4.22 -0.70 -4.22
CA GLU A 385 3.00 0.10 -4.24
C GLU A 385 2.72 0.75 -2.88
N ARG A 386 2.84 -0.01 -1.78
CA ARG A 386 2.73 0.54 -0.42
C ARG A 386 3.79 1.62 -0.17
N MET A 387 5.04 1.36 -0.54
CA MET A 387 6.15 2.30 -0.36
C MET A 387 5.88 3.63 -1.06
N LEU A 388 5.45 3.59 -2.32
CA LEU A 388 5.20 4.80 -3.10
C LEU A 388 3.96 5.54 -2.60
N THR A 389 2.88 4.81 -2.27
CA THR A 389 1.60 5.37 -1.82
C THR A 389 1.77 6.11 -0.49
N ASN A 390 2.39 5.45 0.48
CA ASN A 390 2.51 5.96 1.85
C ASN A 390 3.82 6.73 2.08
N SER A 391 4.70 6.77 1.08
CA SER A 391 6.04 7.34 1.20
C SER A 391 6.90 6.68 2.28
N ASP A 392 6.78 5.36 2.39
CA ASP A 392 7.37 4.53 3.44
C ASP A 392 8.90 4.51 3.36
N ASN A 393 9.58 4.98 4.40
CA ASN A 393 11.05 5.01 4.42
C ASN A 393 11.64 3.65 4.79
N ASP A 394 10.98 2.90 5.67
CA ASP A 394 11.44 1.60 6.15
C ASP A 394 11.46 0.61 4.97
N ILE A 395 10.38 0.57 4.17
CA ILE A 395 10.35 -0.23 2.94
C ILE A 395 11.39 0.28 1.93
N ALA A 396 11.57 1.59 1.77
CA ALA A 396 12.53 2.12 0.79
C ALA A 396 13.98 1.74 1.10
N GLU A 397 14.41 1.85 2.36
CA GLU A 397 15.75 1.42 2.76
C GLU A 397 15.93 -0.10 2.66
N ALA A 398 14.90 -0.87 3.03
CA ALA A 398 14.91 -2.31 2.86
C ALA A 398 15.06 -2.69 1.38
N LEU A 399 14.26 -2.12 0.47
CA LEU A 399 14.32 -2.42 -0.96
C LEU A 399 15.66 -2.00 -1.60
N ALA A 400 16.25 -0.90 -1.16
CA ALA A 400 17.59 -0.51 -1.61
C ALA A 400 18.66 -1.52 -1.17
N ARG A 401 18.59 -2.03 0.08
CA ARG A 401 19.49 -3.08 0.56
C ARG A 401 19.23 -4.43 -0.11
N GLN A 402 17.98 -4.79 -0.36
CA GLN A 402 17.63 -5.99 -1.14
C GLN A 402 18.16 -5.91 -2.58
N THR A 403 18.13 -4.73 -3.19
CA THR A 403 18.75 -4.50 -4.50
C THR A 403 20.26 -4.75 -4.44
N ALA A 404 20.94 -4.36 -3.36
CA ALA A 404 22.35 -4.69 -3.16
C ALA A 404 22.58 -6.21 -3.01
N VAL A 405 21.79 -6.88 -2.16
CA VAL A 405 21.82 -8.34 -1.99
C VAL A 405 21.66 -9.04 -3.35
N ALA A 406 20.60 -8.72 -4.09
CA ALA A 406 20.29 -9.34 -5.38
C ALA A 406 21.36 -9.11 -6.46
N THR A 407 22.21 -8.09 -6.28
CA THR A 407 23.25 -7.72 -7.25
C THR A 407 24.66 -8.07 -6.79
N GLY A 408 24.80 -8.76 -5.66
CA GLY A 408 26.10 -9.12 -5.09
C GLY A 408 26.91 -7.91 -4.60
N VAL A 409 26.25 -6.78 -4.37
CA VAL A 409 26.86 -5.60 -3.73
C VAL A 409 26.67 -5.73 -2.22
N ARG A 410 27.64 -5.24 -1.44
CA ARG A 410 27.51 -5.19 0.02
C ARG A 410 26.22 -4.46 0.43
N ALA A 411 25.38 -5.09 1.24
CA ALA A 411 24.08 -4.56 1.64
C ALA A 411 24.16 -3.61 2.85
N ASP A 412 24.97 -2.56 2.74
CA ASP A 412 25.00 -1.39 3.63
C ASP A 412 24.48 -0.13 2.90
N PHE A 413 24.39 1.03 3.56
CA PHE A 413 23.87 2.26 2.94
C PHE A 413 24.61 2.66 1.65
N ALA A 414 25.94 2.65 1.69
CA ALA A 414 26.76 3.01 0.53
C ALA A 414 26.59 2.00 -0.62
N GLY A 415 26.57 0.71 -0.31
CA GLY A 415 26.37 -0.34 -1.29
C GLY A 415 24.95 -0.38 -1.86
N ALA A 416 23.92 -0.08 -1.06
CA ALA A 416 22.54 0.07 -1.50
C ALA A 416 22.40 1.17 -2.56
N GLY A 417 22.90 2.39 -2.29
CA GLY A 417 22.89 3.48 -3.28
C GLY A 417 23.66 3.13 -4.56
N LYS A 418 24.82 2.45 -4.42
CA LYS A 418 25.61 1.96 -5.57
C LYS A 418 24.83 0.94 -6.40
N ALA A 419 24.15 -0.01 -5.75
CA ALA A 419 23.37 -1.05 -6.41
C ALA A 419 22.17 -0.46 -7.17
N VAL A 420 21.42 0.45 -6.55
CA VAL A 420 20.32 1.17 -7.19
C VAL A 420 20.84 1.90 -8.44
N ARG A 421 21.87 2.72 -8.30
CA ARG A 421 22.45 3.46 -9.44
C ARG A 421 22.97 2.54 -10.55
N ALA A 422 23.58 1.41 -10.20
CA ALA A 422 24.06 0.43 -11.18
C ALA A 422 22.90 -0.24 -11.94
N GLN A 423 21.79 -0.54 -11.27
CA GLN A 423 20.60 -1.09 -11.92
C GLN A 423 19.95 -0.08 -12.86
N LEU A 424 19.83 1.19 -12.45
CA LEU A 424 19.37 2.25 -13.34
C LEU A 424 20.27 2.38 -14.57
N LYS A 425 21.59 2.23 -14.42
CA LYS A 425 22.52 2.27 -15.56
C LYS A 425 22.22 1.18 -16.59
N LYS A 426 21.88 -0.04 -16.15
CA LYS A 426 21.50 -1.15 -17.03
C LYS A 426 20.21 -0.87 -17.81
N LEU A 427 19.32 -0.03 -17.28
CA LEU A 427 18.09 0.40 -17.95
C LEU A 427 18.31 1.52 -18.98
N GLY A 428 19.54 2.02 -19.12
CA GLY A 428 19.89 3.05 -20.11
C GLY A 428 19.30 4.43 -19.82
N VAL A 429 18.93 4.72 -18.57
CA VAL A 429 18.40 6.05 -18.17
C VAL A 429 19.54 7.05 -17.94
N PRO A 430 19.29 8.38 -18.06
CA PRO A 430 20.33 9.39 -17.87
C PRO A 430 20.76 9.48 -16.40
N LEU A 431 22.06 9.26 -16.14
CA LEU A 431 22.64 9.26 -14.79
C LEU A 431 23.71 10.34 -14.57
N THR A 432 23.89 11.27 -15.51
CA THR A 432 24.79 12.41 -15.34
C THR A 432 24.32 13.26 -14.17
N GLY A 433 25.23 13.59 -13.24
CA GLY A 433 24.91 14.34 -12.02
C GLY A 433 24.16 13.58 -10.94
N VAL A 434 23.74 12.34 -11.20
CA VAL A 434 22.93 11.53 -10.26
C VAL A 434 23.79 10.91 -9.16
N ARG A 435 23.38 11.15 -7.91
CA ARG A 435 23.93 10.57 -6.68
C ARG A 435 22.78 9.99 -5.84
N ILE A 436 22.94 8.74 -5.44
CA ILE A 436 21.99 8.01 -4.59
C ILE A 436 22.76 7.52 -3.37
N LYS A 437 22.35 7.97 -2.20
CA LYS A 437 23.01 7.75 -0.91
C LYS A 437 22.18 6.86 0.00
N ASP A 438 20.87 6.90 -0.17
CA ASP A 438 19.91 6.05 0.53
C ASP A 438 18.79 5.57 -0.41
N GLY A 439 17.86 4.76 0.10
CA GLY A 439 16.69 4.31 -0.66
C GLY A 439 15.50 5.27 -0.58
N SER A 440 15.41 6.05 0.50
CA SER A 440 14.22 6.81 0.90
C SER A 440 14.23 8.27 0.44
N GLY A 441 15.38 8.85 0.13
CA GLY A 441 15.57 10.27 -0.13
C GLY A 441 15.61 11.14 1.13
N LEU A 442 15.98 10.57 2.27
CA LEU A 442 16.16 11.31 3.53
C LEU A 442 17.56 11.93 3.61
N ASP A 443 18.56 11.34 2.96
CA ASP A 443 19.91 11.85 2.86
C ASP A 443 19.95 13.09 1.96
N ARG A 444 20.39 14.22 2.54
CA ARG A 444 20.47 15.49 1.82
C ARG A 444 21.56 15.52 0.74
N GLU A 445 22.47 14.55 0.73
CA GLU A 445 23.49 14.40 -0.30
C GLU A 445 22.97 13.75 -1.60
N ASP A 446 21.76 13.19 -1.58
CA ASP A 446 21.08 12.70 -2.78
C ASP A 446 20.97 13.79 -3.84
N ARG A 447 21.17 13.42 -5.10
CA ARG A 447 20.99 14.30 -6.25
C ARG A 447 20.32 13.53 -7.38
N LEU A 448 19.14 13.96 -7.78
CA LEU A 448 18.45 13.46 -8.98
C LEU A 448 18.09 14.62 -9.90
N THR A 449 17.96 14.32 -11.19
CA THR A 449 17.52 15.27 -12.21
C THR A 449 16.04 15.02 -12.53
N ALA A 450 15.34 16.06 -12.97
CA ALA A 450 13.98 15.92 -13.48
C ALA A 450 13.93 15.01 -14.72
N ASN A 451 15.00 15.01 -15.52
CA ASN A 451 15.17 14.12 -16.67
C ASN A 451 15.26 12.64 -16.26
N LEU A 452 15.98 12.30 -15.19
CA LEU A 452 16.01 10.92 -14.67
C LEU A 452 14.61 10.49 -14.20
N LEU A 453 13.95 11.29 -13.36
CA LEU A 453 12.65 10.92 -12.80
C LEU A 453 11.59 10.68 -13.88
N THR A 454 11.53 11.55 -14.88
CA THR A 454 10.62 11.36 -16.03
C THR A 454 11.02 10.17 -16.88
N ALA A 455 12.31 9.93 -17.13
CA ALA A 455 12.77 8.74 -17.86
C ALA A 455 12.36 7.43 -17.15
N LEU A 456 12.43 7.38 -15.81
CA LEU A 456 11.98 6.23 -15.02
C LEU A 456 10.47 6.01 -15.13
N LEU A 457 9.68 7.08 -15.09
CA LEU A 457 8.22 7.01 -15.25
C LEU A 457 7.83 6.56 -16.68
N VAL A 458 8.55 7.01 -17.70
CA VAL A 458 8.39 6.51 -19.08
C VAL A 458 8.71 5.03 -19.16
N LYS A 459 9.80 4.56 -18.53
CA LYS A 459 10.11 3.12 -18.47
C LYS A 459 9.03 2.30 -17.78
N ALA A 460 8.39 2.83 -16.75
CA ALA A 460 7.26 2.17 -16.07
C ALA A 460 5.96 2.18 -16.88
N GLY A 461 5.82 3.16 -17.78
CA GLY A 461 4.69 3.27 -18.73
C GLY A 461 4.85 2.46 -20.00
N ASP A 462 6.06 1.98 -20.31
CA ASP A 462 6.37 1.17 -21.48
C ASP A 462 5.57 -0.14 -21.49
N ALA A 463 4.89 -0.43 -22.61
CA ALA A 463 4.12 -1.66 -22.79
C ALA A 463 5.02 -2.91 -22.82
N GLY A 464 6.28 -2.77 -23.22
CA GLY A 464 7.27 -3.85 -23.20
C GLY A 464 7.85 -4.13 -21.81
N ARG A 465 7.49 -3.33 -20.79
CA ARG A 465 7.98 -3.45 -19.40
C ARG A 465 6.85 -3.52 -18.37
N PRO A 466 5.93 -4.49 -18.49
CA PRO A 466 4.84 -4.65 -17.51
C PRO A 466 5.36 -4.93 -16.10
N ASP A 467 6.58 -5.46 -15.97
CA ASP A 467 7.28 -5.68 -14.70
C ASP A 467 7.52 -4.39 -13.89
N LEU A 468 7.60 -3.24 -14.55
CA LEU A 468 7.80 -1.93 -13.91
C LEU A 468 6.49 -1.18 -13.62
N ARG A 469 5.35 -1.71 -14.06
CA ARG A 469 4.03 -1.06 -13.87
C ARG A 469 3.68 -0.74 -12.41
N PRO A 470 4.10 -1.53 -11.39
CA PRO A 470 3.89 -1.19 -9.97
C PRO A 470 4.41 0.20 -9.56
N VAL A 471 5.38 0.75 -10.30
CA VAL A 471 5.86 2.12 -10.07
C VAL A 471 4.78 3.15 -10.35
N LEU A 472 3.92 2.94 -11.35
CA LEU A 472 2.84 3.86 -11.70
C LEU A 472 1.57 3.63 -10.86
N THR A 473 1.22 2.37 -10.60
CA THR A 473 0.05 2.02 -9.77
C THR A 473 0.27 2.34 -8.29
N GLY A 474 1.52 2.35 -7.84
CA GLY A 474 1.91 2.78 -6.50
C GLY A 474 1.94 4.29 -6.28
N LEU A 475 1.83 5.11 -7.33
CA LEU A 475 1.82 6.57 -7.14
C LEU A 475 0.52 7.00 -6.44
N PRO A 476 0.62 7.84 -5.38
CA PRO A 476 -0.54 8.47 -4.77
C PRO A 476 -1.43 9.14 -5.80
N VAL A 477 -2.75 8.98 -5.66
CA VAL A 477 -3.75 9.56 -6.56
C VAL A 477 -4.29 10.84 -5.93
N ALA A 478 -4.23 11.94 -6.67
CA ALA A 478 -4.72 13.26 -6.26
C ALA A 478 -6.14 13.20 -5.71
N GLY A 479 -6.33 13.58 -4.44
CA GLY A 479 -7.63 13.61 -3.76
C GLY A 479 -8.18 12.24 -3.30
N PHE A 480 -7.42 11.14 -3.45
CA PHE A 480 -7.93 9.79 -3.15
C PHE A 480 -7.02 8.92 -2.29
N THR A 481 -5.72 8.88 -2.56
CA THR A 481 -4.83 7.92 -1.88
C THR A 481 -3.50 8.52 -1.45
N GLY A 482 -2.92 7.90 -0.41
CA GLY A 482 -1.57 8.20 0.05
C GLY A 482 -1.36 9.66 0.41
N THR A 483 -0.15 10.15 0.13
CA THR A 483 0.27 11.54 0.42
C THR A 483 -0.47 12.63 -0.36
N LEU A 484 -1.38 12.28 -1.28
CA LEU A 484 -2.20 13.25 -2.02
C LEU A 484 -3.68 13.24 -1.60
N THR A 485 -4.08 12.44 -0.61
CA THR A 485 -5.49 12.28 -0.19
C THR A 485 -6.18 13.61 0.13
N SER A 486 -5.48 14.53 0.80
CA SER A 486 -6.04 15.84 1.20
C SER A 486 -5.64 17.00 0.28
N ARG A 487 -5.04 16.71 -0.89
CA ARG A 487 -4.61 17.71 -1.89
C ARG A 487 -5.56 17.68 -3.09
N TYR A 488 -5.46 18.69 -3.98
CA TYR A 488 -6.26 18.76 -5.21
C TYR A 488 -7.78 18.86 -5.00
N THR A 489 -8.23 19.64 -4.00
CA THR A 489 -9.66 19.92 -3.79
C THR A 489 -10.30 20.76 -4.91
N GLU A 490 -9.49 21.44 -5.72
CA GLU A 490 -9.91 22.39 -6.76
C GLU A 490 -9.33 22.04 -8.14
N GLY A 491 -9.43 20.77 -8.56
CA GLY A 491 -9.10 20.32 -9.91
C GLY A 491 -8.07 19.18 -9.96
N ALA A 492 -8.04 18.45 -11.08
CA ALA A 492 -7.15 17.31 -11.36
C ALA A 492 -7.21 16.13 -10.36
N ALA A 493 -8.16 16.12 -9.41
CA ALA A 493 -8.45 14.98 -8.57
C ALA A 493 -8.72 13.72 -9.42
N GLY A 494 -8.07 12.61 -9.07
CA GLY A 494 -8.13 11.34 -9.81
C GLY A 494 -7.28 11.28 -11.09
N VAL A 495 -6.81 12.42 -11.61
CA VAL A 495 -6.10 12.52 -12.88
C VAL A 495 -4.58 12.62 -12.66
N VAL A 496 -4.14 13.40 -11.67
CA VAL A 496 -2.73 13.42 -11.26
C VAL A 496 -2.44 12.23 -10.35
N ARG A 497 -1.38 11.50 -10.70
CA ARG A 497 -0.79 10.45 -9.86
C ARG A 497 0.67 10.74 -9.66
N ALA A 498 1.10 11.04 -8.44
CA ALA A 498 2.46 11.54 -8.24
C ALA A 498 3.04 11.21 -6.87
N LYS A 499 4.36 10.93 -6.87
CA LYS A 499 5.15 10.83 -5.66
C LYS A 499 5.53 12.23 -5.19
N THR A 500 5.20 12.51 -3.94
CA THR A 500 5.60 13.72 -3.22
C THR A 500 7.00 13.57 -2.62
N GLY A 501 7.71 14.68 -2.45
CA GLY A 501 8.91 14.76 -1.62
C GLY A 501 8.96 16.07 -0.86
N THR A 502 9.26 15.99 0.43
CA THR A 502 9.39 17.17 1.30
C THR A 502 10.55 16.94 2.28
N LEU A 503 11.48 17.89 2.33
CA LEU A 503 12.43 18.10 3.43
C LEU A 503 12.45 19.60 3.75
N THR A 504 13.09 20.00 4.85
CA THR A 504 13.36 21.43 5.07
C THR A 504 14.13 22.01 3.87
N GLY A 505 13.55 23.02 3.21
CA GLY A 505 14.15 23.66 2.04
C GLY A 505 13.97 22.92 0.71
N VAL A 506 13.24 21.81 0.66
CA VAL A 506 13.09 20.99 -0.55
C VAL A 506 11.64 20.53 -0.71
N ASN A 507 11.07 20.77 -1.88
CA ASN A 507 9.75 20.28 -2.26
C ASN A 507 9.79 19.73 -3.68
N THR A 508 9.32 18.51 -3.87
CA THR A 508 9.35 17.83 -5.17
C THR A 508 8.05 17.09 -5.43
N LEU A 509 7.71 16.95 -6.71
CA LEU A 509 6.54 16.21 -7.18
C LEU A 509 6.87 15.59 -8.55
N ALA A 510 6.80 14.27 -8.64
CA ALA A 510 7.06 13.56 -9.90
C ALA A 510 6.02 12.46 -10.11
N GLY A 511 5.49 12.35 -11.31
CA GLY A 511 4.41 11.41 -11.61
C GLY A 511 3.84 11.53 -13.00
N THR A 512 2.60 11.10 -13.15
CA THR A 512 1.88 11.11 -14.42
C THR A 512 0.60 11.91 -14.34
N VAL A 513 0.17 12.45 -15.47
CA VAL A 513 -1.09 13.15 -15.65
C VAL A 513 -1.64 12.84 -17.03
N VAL A 514 -2.97 12.74 -17.15
CA VAL A 514 -3.64 12.68 -18.45
C VAL A 514 -4.11 14.10 -18.78
N ASP A 515 -3.68 14.64 -19.92
CA ASP A 515 -4.06 15.98 -20.35
C ASP A 515 -5.49 16.03 -20.94
N GLN A 516 -5.96 17.21 -21.36
CA GLN A 516 -7.32 17.38 -21.90
C GLN A 516 -7.55 16.64 -23.22
N ASP A 517 -6.47 16.37 -23.97
CA ASP A 517 -6.51 15.63 -25.22
C ASP A 517 -6.41 14.10 -24.98
N GLY A 518 -6.29 13.65 -23.73
CA GLY A 518 -6.22 12.24 -23.36
C GLY A 518 -4.82 11.64 -23.48
N ARG A 519 -3.77 12.46 -23.60
CA ARG A 519 -2.38 12.01 -23.64
C ARG A 519 -1.84 11.79 -22.24
N LEU A 520 -1.16 10.67 -22.04
CA LEU A 520 -0.47 10.36 -20.80
C LEU A 520 0.91 11.02 -20.80
N LEU A 521 1.09 12.00 -19.91
CA LEU A 521 2.33 12.73 -19.72
C LEU A 521 3.01 12.28 -18.43
N ALA A 522 4.32 12.13 -18.46
CA ALA A 522 5.16 12.02 -17.28
C ALA A 522 5.76 13.40 -16.98
N PHE A 523 5.78 13.79 -15.71
CA PHE A 523 6.35 15.04 -15.26
C PHE A 523 7.23 14.87 -14.02
N ALA A 524 8.21 15.75 -13.87
CA ALA A 524 8.97 15.89 -12.63
C ALA A 524 9.22 17.37 -12.37
N LEU A 525 8.84 17.84 -11.18
CA LEU A 525 8.98 19.21 -10.71
C LEU A 525 9.78 19.18 -9.40
N LEU A 526 10.92 19.86 -9.36
CA LEU A 526 11.80 19.88 -8.20
C LEU A 526 12.09 21.32 -7.82
N ALA A 527 11.97 21.63 -6.53
CA ALA A 527 12.23 22.93 -5.96
C ALA A 527 13.17 22.80 -4.76
N ALA A 528 14.17 23.68 -4.71
CA ALA A 528 15.14 23.77 -3.63
C ALA A 528 15.28 25.22 -3.16
N GLY A 529 15.58 25.39 -1.87
CA GLY A 529 15.55 26.70 -1.20
C GLY A 529 14.13 27.18 -0.90
N THR A 530 13.17 26.27 -0.73
CA THR A 530 11.80 26.62 -0.34
C THR A 530 11.75 27.06 1.12
N THR A 531 11.00 28.13 1.42
CA THR A 531 10.91 28.68 2.79
C THR A 531 9.67 28.22 3.53
N ASP A 532 8.58 27.93 2.82
CA ASP A 532 7.35 27.37 3.36
C ASP A 532 6.93 26.10 2.59
N PRO A 533 7.03 24.91 3.21
CA PRO A 533 6.69 23.66 2.54
C PRO A 533 5.24 23.58 2.06
N ALA A 534 4.29 24.21 2.77
CA ALA A 534 2.87 24.15 2.41
C ALA A 534 2.59 24.96 1.14
N SER A 535 3.07 26.21 1.08
CA SER A 535 2.96 27.05 -0.12
C SER A 535 3.67 26.44 -1.32
N ALA A 536 4.88 25.87 -1.12
CA ALA A 536 5.60 25.18 -2.18
C ALA A 536 4.83 23.96 -2.71
N GLN A 537 4.20 23.16 -1.85
CA GLN A 537 3.34 22.05 -2.25
C GLN A 537 2.16 22.52 -3.10
N VAL A 538 1.49 23.60 -2.69
CA VAL A 538 0.38 24.19 -3.45
C VAL A 538 0.86 24.69 -4.82
N ALA A 539 2.01 25.33 -4.90
CA ALA A 539 2.57 25.80 -6.17
C ALA A 539 2.90 24.63 -7.12
N LEU A 540 3.50 23.55 -6.61
CA LEU A 540 3.74 22.33 -7.39
C LEU A 540 2.42 21.68 -7.86
N ASP A 541 1.38 21.69 -7.02
CA ASP A 541 0.07 21.15 -7.39
C ASP A 541 -0.62 21.96 -8.47
N ARG A 542 -0.50 23.29 -8.43
CA ARG A 542 -1.02 24.17 -9.50
C ARG A 542 -0.34 23.87 -10.82
N ALA A 543 1.00 23.71 -10.83
CA ALA A 543 1.74 23.33 -12.02
C ALA A 543 1.30 21.96 -12.58
N ALA A 544 1.16 20.95 -11.73
CA ALA A 544 0.68 19.63 -12.15
C ALA A 544 -0.79 19.64 -12.61
N THR A 545 -1.65 20.43 -11.96
CA THR A 545 -3.07 20.62 -12.33
C THR A 545 -3.18 21.29 -13.70
N ALA A 546 -2.33 22.28 -13.98
CA ALA A 546 -2.32 22.98 -15.26
C ALA A 546 -2.02 22.04 -16.44
N LEU A 547 -1.18 21.00 -16.23
CA LEU A 547 -0.94 19.96 -17.23
C LEU A 547 -2.21 19.15 -17.55
N ALA A 548 -3.00 18.79 -16.54
CA ALA A 548 -4.28 18.08 -16.75
C ALA A 548 -5.28 18.92 -17.56
N GLY A 549 -5.22 20.24 -17.40
CA GLY A 549 -6.08 21.21 -18.06
C GLY A 549 -5.60 21.69 -19.42
N CYS A 550 -4.42 21.25 -19.91
CA CYS A 550 -3.86 21.81 -21.12
C CYS A 550 -4.16 20.99 -22.38
N GLY A 551 -4.63 21.66 -23.44
CA GLY A 551 -4.51 21.19 -24.84
C GLY A 551 -3.29 21.77 -25.57
N CYS A 552 -2.50 22.60 -24.88
CA CYS A 552 -1.20 23.20 -25.20
C CYS A 552 -0.73 23.04 -26.67
N ARG A 553 -1.36 23.74 -27.63
CA ARG A 553 -0.95 23.75 -29.05
C ARG A 553 -0.11 24.95 -29.39
#